data_AF-A0A7X3MCF6-F1
#
_entry.id   AF-A0A7X3MCF6-F1
#
_cell.length_a   1.000
_cell.length_b   1.000
_cell.length_c   1.000
_cell.angle_alpha   90.00
_cell.angle_beta   90.00
_cell.angle_gamma   90.00
#
_symmetry.space_group_name_H-M   'P 1'
#
loop_
_entity.id
_entity.type
_entity.pdbx_description
1 polymer ?
#
loop_
_entity_poly.entity_id
_entity_poly.type
_entity_poly.pdbx_seq_one_letter_code
_entity_poly.pdbx_strand_id
1 'polypeptide(L)'
;MIDKFFIADALYGDMVSKEKQLTVNSNNTVQPVALMRLGVFVPKPTKSQGENNIVDASELFSQLELAKAEGYDNINISGPRLDMDCDFKVWIGIIYAFSKGGMNTNKIELKFTKFAKGCGFSAKRIDGRLRSSIHDSLGKLRNKSISFKRGADVRGSYQTGLLKTGYFDADRDIIQLEVDEKLWELFQLDYRVLLQQYAIKALPKKEAAQAIYTFIESLPANPVPVGFQRLRERLSLTSTVSEQNRTIKKALDQLQHIGYLKFSLFRKERENFLIIHKRNPKLKQLDL
;
A
#
# COMPACT_ATOMS: atom_id res chain seq x y z
N MET A 1 39.15 -16.70 -41.01
CA MET A 1 38.83 -17.51 -39.82
C MET A 1 37.82 -16.69 -39.04
N ILE A 2 36.58 -17.15 -38.98
CA ILE A 2 35.42 -16.37 -38.51
C ILE A 2 35.36 -16.54 -37.00
N ASP A 3 35.67 -15.48 -36.26
CA ASP A 3 35.48 -15.46 -34.81
C ASP A 3 33.97 -15.37 -34.51
N LYS A 4 33.45 -16.46 -33.96
CA LYS A 4 32.09 -16.56 -33.44
C LYS A 4 31.99 -15.67 -32.21
N PHE A 5 31.47 -14.45 -32.39
CA PHE A 5 30.89 -13.70 -31.29
C PHE A 5 29.68 -14.47 -30.74
N PHE A 6 29.84 -15.05 -29.56
CA PHE A 6 28.74 -15.66 -28.82
C PHE A 6 27.82 -14.55 -28.29
N ILE A 7 26.55 -14.61 -28.66
CA ILE A 7 25.48 -13.70 -28.19
C ILE A 7 25.35 -13.71 -26.64
N ALA A 8 25.91 -14.72 -25.96
CA ALA A 8 25.93 -14.79 -24.50
C ALA A 8 26.82 -13.72 -23.85
N ASP A 9 27.94 -13.32 -24.46
CA ASP A 9 28.89 -12.39 -23.82
C ASP A 9 28.42 -10.93 -23.88
N ALA A 10 27.57 -10.59 -24.87
CA ALA A 10 26.94 -9.27 -24.95
C ALA A 10 25.71 -9.13 -24.03
N LEU A 11 25.13 -10.24 -23.56
CA LEU A 11 23.91 -10.23 -22.73
C LEU A 11 24.18 -10.41 -21.23
N TYR A 12 25.38 -10.85 -20.84
CA TYR A 12 25.75 -11.08 -19.44
C TYR A 12 26.87 -10.16 -18.91
N GLY A 13 27.55 -9.39 -19.76
CA GLY A 13 28.64 -8.48 -19.34
C GLY A 13 28.18 -7.27 -18.51
N ASP A 14 26.91 -6.87 -18.61
CA ASP A 14 26.38 -5.67 -17.94
C ASP A 14 25.55 -5.98 -16.67
N MET A 15 25.40 -7.25 -16.27
CA MET A 15 24.61 -7.62 -15.08
C MET A 15 25.42 -7.84 -13.80
N VAL A 16 26.75 -7.70 -13.86
CA VAL A 16 27.62 -7.83 -12.68
C VAL A 16 28.57 -6.64 -12.64
N SER A 17 28.16 -5.53 -12.00
CA SER A 17 29.03 -4.50 -11.37
C SER A 17 28.49 -3.05 -11.36
N LYS A 18 27.20 -2.80 -11.59
CA LYS A 18 26.58 -1.55 -11.13
C LYS A 18 25.28 -1.83 -10.42
N GLU A 19 25.37 -2.02 -9.10
CA GLU A 19 24.32 -1.56 -8.21
C GLU A 19 24.01 -0.13 -8.62
N LYS A 20 22.91 0.06 -9.35
CA LYS A 20 22.54 1.35 -9.91
C LYS A 20 22.26 2.23 -8.71
N GLN A 21 23.19 3.14 -8.39
CA GLN A 21 23.01 4.08 -7.30
C GLN A 21 21.67 4.78 -7.50
N LEU A 22 20.85 4.69 -6.46
CA LEU A 22 19.45 5.09 -6.44
C LEU A 22 19.35 6.60 -6.72
N THR A 23 19.01 6.96 -7.95
CA THR A 23 18.71 8.34 -8.31
C THR A 23 17.25 8.62 -7.99
N VAL A 24 17.04 9.39 -6.92
CA VAL A 24 15.73 9.99 -6.62
C VAL A 24 15.44 10.99 -7.75
N ASN A 25 14.40 10.75 -8.54
CA ASN A 25 13.84 11.81 -9.37
C ASN A 25 12.49 12.25 -8.80
N SER A 26 12.28 13.56 -8.85
CA SER A 26 11.14 14.27 -8.28
C SER A 26 9.92 14.30 -9.21
N ASN A 27 9.97 13.59 -10.34
CA ASN A 27 9.08 13.86 -11.47
C ASN A 27 7.96 12.82 -11.65
N ASN A 28 8.02 11.68 -10.96
CA ASN A 28 6.97 10.66 -11.00
C ASN A 28 6.34 10.49 -9.61
N THR A 29 5.17 11.09 -9.41
CA THR A 29 4.40 10.99 -8.16
C THR A 29 3.55 9.70 -8.12
N VAL A 30 4.15 8.55 -8.42
CA VAL A 30 3.51 7.26 -8.09
C VAL A 30 3.80 6.95 -6.64
N GLN A 31 3.19 7.77 -5.78
CA GLN A 31 3.33 7.75 -4.34
C GLN A 31 2.89 6.38 -3.77
N PRO A 32 3.35 5.98 -2.57
CA PRO A 32 2.79 4.86 -1.79
C PRO A 32 1.24 4.92 -1.66
N VAL A 33 0.69 6.12 -1.84
CA VAL A 33 -0.73 6.47 -1.99
C VAL A 33 -1.44 5.67 -3.10
N ALA A 34 -0.75 5.21 -4.15
CA ALA A 34 -1.33 4.40 -5.22
C ALA A 34 -1.88 3.07 -4.67
N LEU A 35 -1.12 2.36 -3.83
CA LEU A 35 -1.61 1.16 -3.14
C LEU A 35 -2.79 1.47 -2.20
N MET A 36 -2.87 2.70 -1.70
CA MET A 36 -3.96 3.16 -0.83
C MET A 36 -5.27 3.47 -1.59
N ARG A 37 -5.16 3.80 -2.87
CA ARG A 37 -6.30 3.91 -3.79
C ARG A 37 -6.87 2.55 -4.14
N LEU A 38 -5.98 1.58 -4.26
CA LEU A 38 -6.32 0.21 -4.61
C LEU A 38 -6.97 -0.54 -3.45
N GLY A 39 -7.80 -1.52 -3.76
CA GLY A 39 -8.43 -2.43 -2.81
C GLY A 39 -7.47 -3.46 -2.19
N VAL A 40 -6.19 -3.12 -2.03
CA VAL A 40 -5.13 -4.04 -1.54
C VAL A 40 -5.22 -4.23 -0.02
N PHE A 41 -5.33 -3.13 0.72
CA PHE A 41 -5.52 -3.14 2.18
C PHE A 41 -6.98 -2.86 2.52
N VAL A 42 -7.69 -3.82 3.10
CA VAL A 42 -9.15 -3.81 3.24
C VAL A 42 -9.56 -4.22 4.65
N PRO A 43 -10.79 -3.87 5.10
CA PRO A 43 -11.23 -4.28 6.43
C PRO A 43 -11.23 -5.81 6.58
N LYS A 44 -10.94 -6.31 7.78
CA LYS A 44 -11.09 -7.73 8.11
C LYS A 44 -12.49 -8.24 7.74
N PRO A 45 -12.60 -9.39 7.06
CA PRO A 45 -13.89 -9.97 6.76
C PRO A 45 -14.57 -10.45 8.03
N THR A 46 -15.89 -10.32 8.10
CA THR A 46 -16.68 -10.75 9.26
C THR A 46 -16.88 -12.27 9.33
N LYS A 47 -16.80 -13.01 8.22
CA LYS A 47 -16.74 -14.49 8.11
C LYS A 47 -16.16 -14.91 6.75
N SER A 48 -15.28 -15.92 6.72
CA SER A 48 -14.73 -16.65 5.53
C SER A 48 -15.01 -16.03 4.16
N GLN A 49 -14.41 -14.86 3.89
CA GLN A 49 -14.43 -14.25 2.56
C GLN A 49 -13.21 -14.75 1.79
N GLY A 50 -13.41 -15.07 0.51
CA GLY A 50 -12.47 -15.78 -0.36
C GLY A 50 -11.02 -15.29 -0.28
N GLU A 51 -10.10 -16.23 -0.50
CA GLU A 51 -8.70 -16.08 -0.11
C GLU A 51 -7.87 -15.19 -1.03
N ASN A 52 -8.33 -14.89 -2.25
CA ASN A 52 -7.54 -14.16 -3.24
C ASN A 52 -8.41 -13.20 -4.07
N ASN A 53 -8.13 -11.90 -3.97
CA ASN A 53 -8.68 -10.90 -4.89
C ASN A 53 -7.61 -10.50 -5.90
N ILE A 54 -7.99 -10.43 -7.18
CA ILE A 54 -7.18 -9.78 -8.21
C ILE A 54 -7.59 -8.31 -8.21
N VAL A 55 -6.62 -7.42 -8.04
CA VAL A 55 -6.79 -5.98 -8.13
C VAL A 55 -6.13 -5.51 -9.41
N ASP A 56 -6.92 -4.96 -10.32
CA ASP A 56 -6.40 -4.27 -11.49
C ASP A 56 -5.73 -2.97 -11.05
N ALA A 57 -4.44 -2.86 -11.30
CA ALA A 57 -3.60 -1.72 -10.98
C ALA A 57 -3.13 -0.98 -12.24
N SER A 58 -3.58 -1.38 -13.44
CA SER A 58 -3.06 -0.90 -14.73
C SER A 58 -3.09 0.62 -14.84
N GLU A 59 -4.20 1.26 -14.47
CA GLU A 59 -4.33 2.73 -14.50
C GLU A 59 -3.31 3.42 -13.59
N LEU A 60 -3.13 2.93 -12.36
CA LEU A 60 -2.29 3.58 -11.36
C LEU A 60 -0.80 3.24 -11.53
N PHE A 61 -0.48 2.01 -11.88
CA PHE A 61 0.89 1.50 -11.95
C PHE A 61 1.53 1.64 -13.33
N SER A 62 0.74 1.92 -14.38
CA SER A 62 1.29 2.29 -15.71
C SER A 62 2.15 3.56 -15.64
N GLN A 63 2.00 4.35 -14.59
CA GLN A 63 2.79 5.56 -14.36
C GLN A 63 4.17 5.29 -13.76
N LEU A 64 4.43 4.09 -13.24
CA LEU A 64 5.73 3.68 -12.71
C LEU A 64 6.77 3.69 -13.82
N GLU A 65 8.01 4.01 -13.48
CA GLU A 65 9.13 4.03 -14.42
C GLU A 65 9.36 2.68 -15.07
N LEU A 66 9.25 1.60 -14.28
CA LEU A 66 9.29 0.25 -14.78
C LEU A 66 8.24 0.02 -15.88
N ALA A 67 7.01 0.46 -15.65
CA ALA A 67 5.92 0.26 -16.60
C ALA A 67 6.10 1.11 -17.86
N LYS A 68 6.53 2.36 -17.73
CA LYS A 68 6.80 3.26 -18.85
C LYS A 68 7.99 2.79 -19.70
N ALA A 69 9.09 2.41 -19.05
CA ALA A 69 10.32 2.01 -19.73
C ALA A 69 10.12 0.73 -20.54
N GLU A 70 9.40 -0.25 -19.98
CA GLU A 70 9.20 -1.55 -20.61
C GLU A 70 7.91 -1.60 -21.46
N GLY A 71 7.03 -0.61 -21.35
CA GLY A 71 5.73 -0.57 -22.03
C GLY A 71 4.72 -1.57 -21.47
N TYR A 72 4.70 -1.78 -20.15
CA TYR A 72 3.68 -2.62 -19.49
C TYR A 72 2.33 -1.89 -19.44
N ASP A 73 1.28 -2.55 -19.93
CA ASP A 73 -0.08 -2.02 -20.09
C ASP A 73 -1.14 -2.80 -19.29
N ASN A 74 -0.79 -3.99 -18.80
CA ASN A 74 -1.67 -4.83 -17.98
C ASN A 74 -0.96 -5.19 -16.67
N ILE A 75 -1.44 -4.62 -15.57
CA ILE A 75 -0.81 -4.71 -14.25
C ILE A 75 -1.83 -5.17 -13.23
N ASN A 76 -1.57 -6.33 -12.60
CA ASN A 76 -2.46 -6.92 -11.61
C ASN A 76 -1.74 -7.20 -10.30
N ILE A 77 -2.44 -7.00 -9.19
CA ILE A 77 -1.99 -7.40 -7.85
C ILE A 77 -2.85 -8.57 -7.38
N SER A 78 -2.22 -9.64 -6.92
CA SER A 78 -2.91 -10.85 -6.45
C SER A 78 -2.25 -11.44 -5.20
N GLY A 79 -2.93 -12.42 -4.60
CA GLY A 79 -2.51 -13.08 -3.37
C GLY A 79 -3.49 -12.80 -2.21
N PRO A 80 -3.06 -13.02 -0.95
CA PRO A 80 -3.96 -12.96 0.19
C PRO A 80 -4.76 -11.65 0.39
N ARG A 81 -5.63 -11.59 1.38
CA ARG A 81 -6.16 -10.28 1.83
C ARG A 81 -5.15 -9.61 2.78
N LEU A 82 -4.98 -8.29 2.71
CA LEU A 82 -4.24 -7.51 3.71
C LEU A 82 -5.21 -6.69 4.55
N ASP A 83 -5.11 -6.81 5.88
CA ASP A 83 -5.97 -6.05 6.80
C ASP A 83 -5.45 -4.65 7.13
N MET A 84 -6.33 -3.77 7.64
CA MET A 84 -5.95 -2.41 8.01
C MET A 84 -5.31 -2.31 9.40
N ASP A 85 -5.58 -3.26 10.31
CA ASP A 85 -5.14 -3.14 11.70
C ASP A 85 -3.70 -3.60 11.94
N CYS A 86 -3.22 -4.62 11.20
CA CYS A 86 -1.87 -5.14 11.30
C CYS A 86 -1.13 -4.98 9.97
N ASP A 87 -1.67 -5.53 8.88
CA ASP A 87 -0.92 -5.64 7.63
C ASP A 87 -0.56 -4.28 7.05
N PHE A 88 -1.52 -3.36 7.06
CA PHE A 88 -1.29 -1.99 6.65
C PHE A 88 -0.23 -1.28 7.52
N LYS A 89 -0.22 -1.51 8.84
CA LYS A 89 0.76 -0.90 9.75
C LYS A 89 2.17 -1.44 9.53
N VAL A 90 2.29 -2.74 9.28
CA VAL A 90 3.57 -3.38 8.93
C VAL A 90 4.09 -2.84 7.61
N TRP A 91 3.23 -2.72 6.59
CA TRP A 91 3.57 -2.11 5.30
C TRP A 91 4.10 -0.67 5.45
N ILE A 92 3.40 0.17 6.23
CA ILE A 92 3.85 1.54 6.50
C ILE A 92 5.17 1.56 7.27
N GLY A 93 5.39 0.60 8.19
CA GLY A 93 6.66 0.42 8.86
C GLY A 93 7.81 0.07 7.89
N ILE A 94 7.55 -0.76 6.88
CA ILE A 94 8.51 -1.11 5.83
C ILE A 94 8.86 0.16 5.03
N ILE A 95 7.86 0.89 4.51
CA ILE A 95 8.08 2.16 3.80
C ILE A 95 8.89 3.12 4.67
N TYR A 96 8.52 3.29 5.93
CA TYR A 96 9.22 4.18 6.85
C TYR A 96 10.68 3.75 7.04
N ALA A 97 10.95 2.45 7.21
CA ALA A 97 12.30 1.94 7.41
C ALA A 97 13.18 2.15 6.17
N PHE A 98 12.67 1.87 4.97
CA PHE A 98 13.38 2.13 3.70
C PHE A 98 13.60 3.62 3.43
N SER A 99 12.65 4.48 3.81
CA SER A 99 12.83 5.93 3.68
C SER A 99 13.92 6.53 4.56
N LYS A 100 14.26 5.85 5.68
CA LYS A 100 15.25 6.32 6.65
C LYS A 100 16.63 5.70 6.46
N GLY A 101 16.69 4.45 5.98
CA GLY A 101 17.95 3.69 5.87
C GLY A 101 18.21 3.03 4.53
N GLY A 102 17.27 3.08 3.59
CA GLY A 102 17.32 2.34 2.31
C GLY A 102 17.60 3.20 1.09
N MET A 103 17.95 4.48 1.23
CA MET A 103 18.14 5.36 0.07
C MET A 103 19.23 4.89 -0.91
N ASN A 104 20.10 3.96 -0.51
CA ASN A 104 21.15 3.37 -1.36
C ASN A 104 21.10 1.83 -1.41
N THR A 105 20.05 1.18 -0.89
CA THR A 105 19.99 -0.29 -0.82
C THR A 105 18.57 -0.83 -0.83
N ASN A 106 18.38 -1.96 -1.49
CA ASN A 106 17.12 -2.71 -1.47
C ASN A 106 17.00 -3.64 -0.25
N LYS A 107 18.00 -3.67 0.63
CA LYS A 107 18.05 -4.46 1.87
C LYS A 107 18.31 -3.57 3.07
N ILE A 108 17.54 -3.73 4.14
CA ILE A 108 17.76 -3.00 5.39
C ILE A 108 17.80 -3.96 6.58
N GLU A 109 18.60 -3.60 7.57
CA GLU A 109 18.63 -4.23 8.88
C GLU A 109 18.42 -3.16 9.96
N LEU A 110 17.55 -3.44 10.93
CA LEU A 110 17.31 -2.57 12.08
C LEU A 110 16.82 -3.36 13.29
N LYS A 111 16.77 -2.67 14.44
CA LYS A 111 16.18 -3.28 15.63
C LYS A 111 14.70 -3.60 15.43
N PHE A 112 14.28 -4.81 15.78
CA PHE A 112 12.87 -5.22 15.69
C PHE A 112 11.97 -4.28 16.51
N THR A 113 12.39 -3.90 17.72
CA THR A 113 11.68 -2.93 18.57
C THR A 113 11.53 -1.55 17.92
N LYS A 114 12.55 -1.09 17.18
CA LYS A 114 12.51 0.17 16.43
C LYS A 114 11.56 0.07 15.25
N PHE A 115 11.58 -1.06 14.53
CA PHE A 115 10.65 -1.34 13.45
C PHE A 115 9.19 -1.38 13.94
N ALA A 116 8.89 -2.13 15.01
CA ALA A 116 7.55 -2.23 15.57
C ALA A 116 6.99 -0.86 16.01
N LYS A 117 7.84 0.01 16.58
CA LYS A 117 7.48 1.41 16.86
C LYS A 117 7.21 2.21 15.58
N GLY A 118 8.02 2.00 14.53
CA GLY A 118 7.82 2.60 13.20
C GLY A 118 6.50 2.20 12.53
N CYS A 119 6.04 0.96 12.74
CA CYS A 119 4.70 0.50 12.36
C CYS A 119 3.56 1.18 13.14
N GLY A 120 3.88 1.92 14.22
CA GLY A 120 2.90 2.58 15.08
C GLY A 120 2.36 1.70 16.22
N PHE A 121 3.02 0.57 16.53
CA PHE A 121 2.67 -0.23 17.70
C PHE A 121 3.24 0.38 18.98
N SER A 122 2.46 0.36 20.07
CA SER A 122 2.91 0.81 21.39
C SER A 122 3.97 -0.13 21.94
N ALA A 123 4.99 0.41 22.61
CA ALA A 123 6.04 -0.38 23.26
C ALA A 123 5.49 -1.43 24.24
N LYS A 124 4.37 -1.12 24.93
CA LYS A 124 3.69 -2.04 25.86
C LYS A 124 3.06 -3.26 25.16
N ARG A 125 2.92 -3.24 23.84
CA ARG A 125 2.32 -4.31 23.03
C ARG A 125 3.34 -5.12 22.25
N ILE A 126 4.65 -4.91 22.46
CA ILE A 126 5.69 -5.72 21.81
C ILE A 126 5.84 -7.03 22.57
N ASP A 127 4.79 -7.85 22.52
CA ASP A 127 4.67 -9.15 23.15
C ASP A 127 4.74 -10.29 22.10
N GLY A 128 4.65 -11.54 22.55
CA GLY A 128 4.63 -12.71 21.68
C GLY A 128 3.52 -12.66 20.62
N ARG A 129 2.35 -12.12 20.97
CA ARG A 129 1.21 -12.02 20.06
C ARG A 129 1.45 -11.03 18.93
N LEU A 130 2.05 -9.88 19.23
CA LEU A 130 2.44 -8.92 18.20
C LEU A 130 3.54 -9.49 17.30
N ARG A 131 4.52 -10.20 17.86
CA ARG A 131 5.56 -10.89 17.08
C ARG A 131 4.95 -11.87 16.07
N SER A 132 4.01 -12.71 16.49
CA SER A 132 3.27 -13.60 15.59
C SER A 132 2.47 -12.83 14.54
N SER A 133 1.81 -11.73 14.92
CA SER A 133 1.05 -10.92 13.97
C SER A 133 1.95 -10.26 12.90
N ILE A 134 3.15 -9.80 13.28
CA ILE A 134 4.14 -9.28 12.35
C ILE A 134 4.68 -10.39 11.45
N HIS A 135 4.97 -11.58 11.99
CA HIS A 135 5.35 -12.76 11.21
C HIS A 135 4.35 -13.06 10.10
N ASP A 136 3.07 -13.23 10.47
CA ASP A 136 2.00 -13.52 9.51
C ASP A 136 1.89 -12.41 8.46
N SER A 137 2.05 -11.16 8.88
CA SER A 137 1.98 -10.00 8.01
C SER A 137 3.11 -9.96 6.98
N LEU A 138 4.37 -10.22 7.40
CA LEU A 138 5.50 -10.32 6.49
C LEU A 138 5.29 -11.43 5.46
N GLY A 139 4.77 -12.59 5.88
CA GLY A 139 4.42 -13.69 4.98
C GLY A 139 3.33 -13.29 3.97
N LYS A 140 2.27 -12.63 4.42
CA LYS A 140 1.22 -12.13 3.52
C LYS A 140 1.73 -11.08 2.55
N LEU A 141 2.57 -10.15 2.98
CA LEU A 141 3.16 -9.10 2.14
C LEU A 141 4.10 -9.69 1.09
N ARG A 142 4.91 -10.68 1.48
CA ARG A 142 5.75 -11.44 0.54
C ARG A 142 4.91 -12.15 -0.52
N ASN A 143 3.81 -12.77 -0.12
CA ASN A 143 2.91 -13.47 -1.02
C ASN A 143 1.94 -12.54 -1.78
N LYS A 144 2.13 -11.21 -1.76
CA LYS A 144 1.44 -10.28 -2.65
C LYS A 144 2.19 -10.07 -3.93
N SER A 145 1.77 -10.81 -4.95
CA SER A 145 2.34 -10.74 -6.28
C SER A 145 1.83 -9.49 -7.01
N ILE A 146 2.73 -8.79 -7.68
CA ILE A 146 2.46 -7.75 -8.66
C ILE A 146 2.96 -8.28 -10.01
N SER A 147 2.04 -8.47 -10.93
CA SER A 147 2.30 -8.95 -12.29
C SER A 147 2.17 -7.80 -13.27
N PHE A 148 3.25 -7.48 -13.96
CA PHE A 148 3.28 -6.58 -15.11
C PHE A 148 3.32 -7.41 -16.40
N LYS A 149 2.48 -7.06 -17.37
CA LYS A 149 2.41 -7.70 -18.69
C LYS A 149 2.37 -6.62 -19.76
N ARG A 150 3.00 -6.91 -20.89
CA ARG A 150 2.99 -6.06 -22.10
C ARG A 150 2.24 -6.77 -23.23
N GLY A 151 1.13 -6.18 -23.66
CA GLY A 151 0.30 -6.66 -24.76
C GLY A 151 -0.52 -7.90 -24.40
N ALA A 152 -1.62 -8.11 -25.13
CA ALA A 152 -2.56 -9.20 -24.90
C ALA A 152 -1.92 -10.60 -24.97
N ASP A 153 -0.95 -10.79 -25.87
CA ASP A 153 -0.23 -12.06 -26.07
C ASP A 153 1.01 -12.22 -25.16
N VAL A 154 1.17 -11.38 -24.14
CA VAL A 154 2.30 -11.41 -23.18
C VAL A 154 3.66 -11.37 -23.89
N ARG A 155 3.92 -10.28 -24.63
CA ARG A 155 5.20 -10.03 -25.33
C ARG A 155 6.36 -9.70 -24.37
N GLY A 156 6.07 -9.59 -23.09
CA GLY A 156 6.99 -9.30 -22.01
C GLY A 156 6.24 -9.35 -20.69
N SER A 157 6.90 -9.83 -19.64
CA SER A 157 6.32 -9.85 -18.31
C SER A 157 7.37 -9.62 -17.23
N TYR A 158 6.91 -9.06 -16.12
CA TYR A 158 7.69 -8.93 -14.90
C TYR A 158 6.81 -9.32 -13.71
N GLN A 159 7.32 -10.20 -12.86
CA GLN A 159 6.62 -10.64 -11.67
C GLN A 159 7.47 -10.34 -10.44
N THR A 160 6.83 -9.75 -9.43
CA THR A 160 7.47 -9.39 -8.18
C THR A 160 6.43 -9.38 -7.06
N GLY A 161 6.79 -8.92 -5.86
CA GLY A 161 5.83 -8.75 -4.78
C GLY A 161 6.06 -7.51 -3.93
N LEU A 162 5.12 -7.22 -3.02
CA LEU A 162 5.24 -6.07 -2.10
C LEU A 162 6.44 -6.19 -1.16
N LEU A 163 6.89 -7.41 -0.86
CA LEU A 163 8.11 -7.68 -0.09
C LEU A 163 8.84 -8.86 -0.74
N LYS A 164 10.16 -8.78 -0.93
CA LYS A 164 10.95 -9.94 -1.38
C LYS A 164 11.24 -10.86 -0.21
N THR A 165 11.84 -10.33 0.85
CA THR A 165 12.25 -11.09 2.03
C THR A 165 11.92 -10.32 3.30
N GLY A 166 11.40 -11.03 4.30
CA GLY A 166 11.23 -10.51 5.66
C GLY A 166 11.75 -11.55 6.64
N TYR A 167 12.82 -11.22 7.35
CA TYR A 167 13.40 -12.02 8.42
C TYR A 167 13.36 -11.21 9.70
N PHE A 168 12.99 -11.82 10.82
CA PHE A 168 13.22 -11.21 12.12
C PHE A 168 13.61 -12.27 13.15
N ASP A 169 14.41 -11.84 14.11
CA ASP A 169 14.75 -12.56 15.32
C ASP A 169 14.43 -11.64 16.49
N ALA A 170 13.34 -11.92 17.18
CA ALA A 170 12.88 -11.07 18.28
C ALA A 170 13.72 -11.23 19.54
N ASP A 171 14.47 -12.33 19.69
CA ASP A 171 15.35 -12.55 20.83
C ASP A 171 16.67 -11.81 20.65
N ARG A 172 17.16 -11.73 19.40
CA ARG A 172 18.30 -10.88 19.01
C ARG A 172 17.92 -9.42 18.77
N ASP A 173 16.62 -9.08 18.81
CA ASP A 173 16.06 -7.77 18.47
C ASP A 173 16.45 -7.29 17.06
N ILE A 174 16.42 -8.16 16.06
CA ILE A 174 16.81 -7.84 14.66
C ILE A 174 15.64 -8.08 13.71
N ILE A 175 15.50 -7.20 12.72
CA ILE A 175 14.68 -7.42 11.52
C ILE A 175 15.48 -7.03 10.28
N GLN A 176 15.41 -7.90 9.27
CA GLN A 176 15.98 -7.70 7.94
C GLN A 176 14.86 -7.72 6.91
N LEU A 177 14.84 -6.73 6.02
CA LEU A 177 13.81 -6.58 4.99
C LEU A 177 14.49 -6.38 3.64
N GLU A 178 13.93 -7.00 2.61
CA GLU A 178 14.37 -6.83 1.22
C GLU A 178 13.17 -6.52 0.33
N VAL A 179 13.33 -5.53 -0.55
CA VAL A 179 12.31 -5.10 -1.51
C VAL A 179 12.85 -5.15 -2.94
N ASP A 180 11.94 -4.98 -3.89
CA ASP A 180 12.30 -4.86 -5.29
C ASP A 180 12.71 -3.44 -5.67
N GLU A 181 13.96 -3.26 -6.09
CA GLU A 181 14.49 -1.97 -6.51
C GLU A 181 13.73 -1.40 -7.72
N LYS A 182 13.20 -2.26 -8.60
CA LYS A 182 12.38 -1.82 -9.74
C LYS A 182 11.04 -1.20 -9.33
N LEU A 183 10.64 -1.38 -8.07
CA LEU A 183 9.42 -0.79 -7.48
C LEU A 183 9.75 0.27 -6.42
N TRP A 184 10.95 0.85 -6.44
CA TRP A 184 11.38 1.81 -5.43
C TRP A 184 10.42 2.99 -5.25
N GLU A 185 9.74 3.42 -6.30
CA GLU A 185 8.69 4.45 -6.26
C GLU A 185 7.60 4.16 -5.21
N LEU A 186 7.27 2.88 -4.96
CA LEU A 186 6.30 2.48 -3.94
C LEU A 186 6.79 2.68 -2.50
N PHE A 187 8.11 2.80 -2.29
CA PHE A 187 8.76 2.89 -0.99
C PHE A 187 9.28 4.30 -0.65
N GLN A 188 9.17 5.25 -1.58
CA GLN A 188 9.53 6.64 -1.31
C GLN A 188 8.54 7.26 -0.32
N LEU A 189 9.05 7.77 0.81
CA LEU A 189 8.21 8.37 1.84
C LEU A 189 7.66 9.72 1.40
N ASP A 190 6.38 9.73 1.08
CA ASP A 190 5.60 10.96 0.99
C ASP A 190 5.22 11.44 2.40
N TYR A 191 5.27 12.75 2.65
CA TYR A 191 4.76 13.42 3.86
C TYR A 191 3.33 12.98 4.23
N ARG A 192 2.54 12.55 3.23
CA ARG A 192 1.21 11.95 3.43
C ARG A 192 1.21 10.69 4.29
N VAL A 193 2.25 9.86 4.23
CA VAL A 193 2.39 8.65 5.05
C VAL A 193 2.45 8.99 6.55
N LEU A 194 3.11 10.10 6.91
CA LEU A 194 3.18 10.58 8.28
C LEU A 194 1.83 11.15 8.75
N LEU A 195 1.13 11.90 7.90
CA LEU A 195 -0.22 12.41 8.19
C LEU A 195 -1.21 11.27 8.44
N GLN A 196 -1.08 10.17 7.69
CA GLN A 196 -1.90 8.98 7.85
C GLN A 196 -1.79 8.35 9.23
N GLN A 197 -0.65 8.47 9.90
CA GLN A 197 -0.49 7.91 11.25
C GLN A 197 -1.41 8.61 12.28
N TYR A 198 -1.72 9.90 12.13
CA TYR A 198 -2.58 10.61 13.09
C TYR A 198 -4.04 10.14 13.01
N ALA A 199 -4.62 10.14 11.81
CA ALA A 199 -6.01 9.69 11.63
C ALA A 199 -6.18 8.20 11.95
N ILE A 200 -5.21 7.36 11.58
CA ILE A 200 -5.28 5.91 11.86
C ILE A 200 -5.19 5.63 13.36
N LYS A 201 -4.35 6.37 14.10
CA LYS A 201 -4.30 6.31 15.57
C LYS A 201 -5.63 6.75 16.21
N ALA A 202 -6.30 7.75 15.63
CA ALA A 202 -7.63 8.20 16.08
C ALA A 202 -8.79 7.25 15.69
N LEU A 203 -8.52 6.24 14.86
CA LEU A 203 -9.50 5.25 14.38
C LEU A 203 -9.17 3.82 14.84
N PRO A 204 -8.91 3.56 16.13
CA PRO A 204 -8.52 2.22 16.57
C PRO A 204 -9.62 1.21 16.27
N LYS A 205 -9.26 0.09 15.62
CA LYS A 205 -10.18 -1.00 15.22
C LYS A 205 -11.34 -0.58 14.30
N LYS A 206 -11.30 0.63 13.72
CA LYS A 206 -12.31 1.14 12.78
C LYS A 206 -11.82 0.96 11.34
N GLU A 207 -11.56 -0.29 10.93
CA GLU A 207 -10.86 -0.59 9.68
C GLU A 207 -11.54 -0.03 8.42
N ALA A 208 -12.88 -0.03 8.35
CA ALA A 208 -13.61 0.58 7.23
C ALA A 208 -13.37 2.09 7.15
N ALA A 209 -13.33 2.80 8.29
CA ALA A 209 -12.99 4.22 8.33
C ALA A 209 -11.52 4.46 7.97
N GLN A 210 -10.61 3.60 8.41
CA GLN A 210 -9.20 3.67 8.02
C GLN A 210 -9.03 3.48 6.50
N ALA A 211 -9.68 2.48 5.91
CA ALA A 211 -9.63 2.23 4.47
C ALA A 211 -10.20 3.42 3.67
N ILE A 212 -11.38 3.93 4.05
CA ILE A 212 -11.98 5.11 3.42
C ILE A 212 -11.11 6.36 3.62
N TYR A 213 -10.54 6.56 4.80
CA TYR A 213 -9.61 7.66 5.08
C TYR A 213 -8.44 7.66 4.09
N THR A 214 -7.78 6.51 3.96
CA THR A 214 -6.61 6.38 3.07
C THR A 214 -6.97 6.61 1.60
N PHE A 215 -8.15 6.15 1.17
CA PHE A 215 -8.68 6.45 -0.14
C PHE A 215 -8.97 7.94 -0.31
N ILE A 216 -9.62 8.60 0.64
CA ILE A 216 -9.93 10.03 0.54
C ILE A 216 -8.66 10.89 0.55
N GLU A 217 -7.65 10.57 1.37
CA GLU A 217 -6.34 11.26 1.35
C GLU A 217 -5.61 11.12 0.02
N SER A 218 -5.86 10.01 -0.67
CA SER A 218 -5.27 9.80 -1.97
C SER A 218 -5.86 10.70 -3.05
N LEU A 219 -7.09 11.21 -2.88
CA LEU A 219 -7.77 12.00 -3.90
C LEU A 219 -7.16 13.40 -4.07
N PRO A 220 -7.24 14.02 -5.27
CA PRO A 220 -6.81 15.41 -5.49
C PRO A 220 -7.56 16.37 -4.55
N ALA A 221 -7.01 17.56 -4.26
CA ALA A 221 -7.50 18.50 -3.24
C ALA A 221 -9.00 18.85 -3.37
N ASN A 222 -9.52 18.93 -4.59
CA ASN A 222 -10.94 19.15 -4.89
C ASN A 222 -11.43 18.04 -5.82
N PRO A 223 -11.76 16.85 -5.27
CA PRO A 223 -12.21 15.75 -6.10
C PRO A 223 -13.66 15.98 -6.54
N VAL A 224 -14.00 15.47 -7.73
CA VAL A 224 -15.40 15.31 -8.14
C VAL A 224 -16.16 14.44 -7.14
N PRO A 225 -17.50 14.54 -7.06
CA PRO A 225 -18.29 13.68 -6.20
C PRO A 225 -17.93 12.19 -6.33
N VAL A 226 -17.69 11.53 -5.21
CA VAL A 226 -17.26 10.14 -5.17
C VAL A 226 -18.50 9.25 -5.04
N GLY A 227 -18.79 8.46 -6.06
CA GLY A 227 -19.86 7.47 -6.00
C GLY A 227 -19.59 6.41 -4.93
N PHE A 228 -20.64 5.96 -4.23
CA PHE A 228 -20.53 4.89 -3.25
C PHE A 228 -20.05 3.58 -3.87
N GLN A 229 -20.27 3.35 -5.16
CA GLN A 229 -19.65 2.24 -5.89
C GLN A 229 -18.13 2.19 -5.73
N ARG A 230 -17.44 3.32 -5.92
CA ARG A 230 -15.98 3.40 -5.76
C ARG A 230 -15.54 3.12 -4.31
N LEU A 231 -16.33 3.56 -3.34
CA LEU A 231 -16.08 3.27 -1.92
C LEU A 231 -16.32 1.79 -1.60
N ARG A 232 -17.31 1.15 -2.23
CA ARG A 232 -17.56 -0.29 -2.11
C ARG A 232 -16.42 -1.11 -2.69
N GLU A 233 -15.98 -0.79 -3.91
CA GLU A 233 -14.82 -1.39 -4.57
C GLU A 233 -13.57 -1.25 -3.68
N ARG A 234 -13.34 -0.06 -3.13
CA ARG A 234 -12.23 0.20 -2.21
C ARG A 234 -12.29 -0.68 -0.96
N LEU A 235 -13.46 -0.87 -0.36
CA LEU A 235 -13.60 -1.68 0.85
C LEU A 235 -13.56 -3.18 0.57
N SER A 236 -13.85 -3.61 -0.66
CA SER A 236 -13.89 -5.00 -1.10
C SER A 236 -14.61 -5.90 -0.09
N LEU A 237 -15.83 -5.50 0.28
CA LEU A 237 -16.70 -6.28 1.15
C LEU A 237 -17.55 -7.21 0.30
N THR A 238 -17.83 -8.42 0.78
CA THR A 238 -18.73 -9.36 0.08
C THR A 238 -20.17 -9.32 0.60
N SER A 239 -20.50 -8.39 1.50
CA SER A 239 -21.85 -8.21 2.04
C SER A 239 -22.80 -7.59 1.01
N THR A 240 -24.09 -7.52 1.31
CA THR A 240 -25.06 -6.90 0.40
C THR A 240 -24.76 -5.41 0.19
N VAL A 241 -25.11 -4.84 -0.98
CA VAL A 241 -24.90 -3.41 -1.27
C VAL A 241 -25.49 -2.50 -0.19
N SER A 242 -26.64 -2.88 0.38
CA SER A 242 -27.27 -2.14 1.48
C SER A 242 -26.40 -2.09 2.74
N GLU A 243 -25.85 -3.24 3.16
CA GLU A 243 -24.95 -3.35 4.31
C GLU A 243 -23.62 -2.64 4.06
N GLN A 244 -23.08 -2.74 2.84
CA GLN A 244 -21.89 -1.99 2.45
C GLN A 244 -22.13 -0.49 2.54
N ASN A 245 -23.25 0.01 2.01
CA ASN A 245 -23.63 1.41 2.09
C ASN A 245 -23.81 1.89 3.54
N ARG A 246 -24.37 1.04 4.42
CA ARG A 246 -24.46 1.33 5.86
C ARG A 246 -23.08 1.42 6.51
N THR A 247 -22.18 0.52 6.14
CA THR A 247 -20.79 0.50 6.62
C THR A 247 -20.03 1.76 6.16
N ILE A 248 -20.21 2.16 4.90
CA ILE A 248 -19.64 3.38 4.33
C ILE A 248 -20.13 4.62 5.09
N LYS A 249 -21.45 4.77 5.29
CA LYS A 249 -22.01 5.90 6.06
C LYS A 249 -21.42 5.98 7.46
N LYS A 250 -21.43 4.86 8.19
CA LYS A 250 -20.83 4.77 9.54
C LYS A 250 -19.35 5.17 9.54
N ALA A 251 -18.59 4.73 8.53
CA ALA A 251 -17.19 5.08 8.40
C ALA A 251 -16.98 6.58 8.12
N LEU A 252 -17.80 7.19 7.25
CA LEU A 252 -17.77 8.62 6.99
C LEU A 252 -18.12 9.44 8.24
N ASP A 253 -19.13 9.02 9.00
CA ASP A 253 -19.49 9.65 10.27
C ASP A 253 -18.33 9.59 11.28
N GLN A 254 -17.63 8.45 11.35
CA GLN A 254 -16.43 8.31 12.19
C GLN A 254 -15.31 9.27 11.77
N LEU A 255 -15.14 9.50 10.47
CA LEU A 255 -14.17 10.46 9.94
C LEU A 255 -14.54 11.91 10.22
N GLN A 256 -15.83 12.24 10.16
CA GLN A 256 -16.32 13.54 10.59
C GLN A 256 -16.16 13.75 12.09
N HIS A 257 -16.45 12.73 12.89
CA HIS A 257 -16.35 12.78 14.35
C HIS A 257 -14.92 13.04 14.84
N ILE A 258 -13.90 12.42 14.24
CA ILE A 258 -12.49 12.70 14.58
C ILE A 258 -12.01 14.07 14.02
N GLY A 259 -12.89 14.84 13.38
CA GLY A 259 -12.57 16.14 12.82
C GLY A 259 -11.75 16.10 11.52
N TYR A 260 -11.65 14.94 10.86
CA TYR A 260 -10.93 14.80 9.60
C TYR A 260 -11.74 15.33 8.42
N LEU A 261 -13.03 14.96 8.33
CA LEU A 261 -13.82 15.15 7.11
C LEU A 261 -15.05 16.05 7.35
N LYS A 262 -15.25 17.05 6.51
CA LYS A 262 -16.55 17.72 6.32
C LYS A 262 -17.12 17.29 4.97
N PHE A 263 -18.30 16.68 4.97
CA PHE A 263 -18.91 16.13 3.77
C PHE A 263 -20.42 16.31 3.74
N SER A 264 -21.00 16.11 2.57
CA SER A 264 -22.43 15.90 2.39
C SER A 264 -22.66 14.70 1.49
N LEU A 265 -23.86 14.13 1.58
CA LEU A 265 -24.31 13.03 0.73
C LEU A 265 -25.46 13.51 -0.14
N PHE A 266 -25.46 13.13 -1.40
CA PHE A 266 -26.63 13.26 -2.26
C PHE A 266 -26.87 11.97 -3.04
N ARG A 267 -28.07 11.86 -3.60
CA ARG A 267 -28.48 10.70 -4.38
C ARG A 267 -28.76 11.10 -5.81
N LYS A 268 -28.22 10.35 -6.77
CA LYS A 268 -28.49 10.49 -8.21
C LYS A 268 -28.64 9.10 -8.81
N GLU A 269 -29.66 8.88 -9.64
CA GLU A 269 -29.84 7.62 -10.38
C GLU A 269 -29.73 6.36 -9.49
N ARG A 270 -30.38 6.41 -8.32
CA ARG A 270 -30.37 5.36 -7.27
C ARG A 270 -29.05 5.14 -6.54
N GLU A 271 -27.96 5.78 -6.93
CA GLU A 271 -26.64 5.70 -6.27
C GLU A 271 -26.41 6.88 -5.31
N ASN A 272 -25.67 6.63 -4.23
CA ASN A 272 -25.25 7.69 -3.30
C ASN A 272 -23.88 8.24 -3.71
N PHE A 273 -23.71 9.54 -3.56
CA PHE A 273 -22.46 10.24 -3.84
C PHE A 273 -22.00 11.02 -2.62
N LEU A 274 -20.70 10.96 -2.37
CA LEU A 274 -19.99 11.71 -1.34
C LEU A 274 -19.42 12.99 -1.94
N ILE A 275 -19.83 14.15 -1.40
CA ILE A 275 -19.20 15.44 -1.69
C ILE A 275 -18.26 15.78 -0.53
N ILE A 276 -16.99 15.97 -0.84
CA ILE A 276 -15.97 16.36 0.14
C ILE A 276 -15.88 17.88 0.15
N HIS A 277 -16.27 18.51 1.26
CA HIS A 277 -16.16 19.98 1.40
C HIS A 277 -14.82 20.40 1.99
N LYS A 278 -14.30 19.63 2.94
CA LYS A 278 -13.02 19.94 3.60
C LYS A 278 -12.38 18.67 4.16
N ARG A 279 -11.06 18.59 4.07
CA ARG A 279 -10.21 17.62 4.76
C ARG A 279 -9.32 18.33 5.76
N ASN A 280 -9.07 17.71 6.91
CA ASN A 280 -8.14 18.19 7.91
C ASN A 280 -7.15 17.08 8.30
N PRO A 281 -6.03 16.93 7.57
CA PRO A 281 -5.09 15.83 7.77
C PRO A 281 -4.43 15.80 9.16
N LYS A 282 -4.36 16.94 9.86
CA LYS A 282 -3.81 17.04 11.23
C LYS A 282 -4.84 16.73 12.32
N LEU A 283 -6.09 16.43 11.92
CA LEU A 283 -7.28 16.40 12.78
C LEU A 283 -7.51 17.77 13.44
N LYS A 284 -8.70 18.03 13.98
CA LYS A 284 -8.86 19.22 14.84
C LYS A 284 -7.97 18.99 16.07
N GLN A 285 -7.25 20.01 16.54
CA GLN A 285 -6.77 19.97 17.93
C GLN A 285 -8.00 19.66 18.77
N LEU A 286 -7.95 18.52 19.49
CA LEU A 286 -8.80 18.37 20.66
C LEU A 286 -8.34 19.52 21.55
N ASP A 287 -9.24 20.46 21.83
CA ASP A 287 -9.06 21.35 22.97
C ASP A 287 -8.90 20.41 24.18
N LEU A 288 -7.65 20.23 24.61
CA LEU A 288 -7.27 19.52 25.84
C LEU A 288 -7.52 20.44 27.02
#